data_AF-A0A2D6EVS7-F1
#
_entry.id   AF-A0A2D6EVS7-F1
#
_cell.length_a   1.000
_cell.length_b   1.000
_cell.length_c   1.000
_cell.angle_alpha   90.00
_cell.angle_beta   90.00
_cell.angle_gamma   90.00
#
_symmetry.space_group_name_H-M   'P 1'
#
loop_
_entity.id
_entity.type
_entity.pdbx_description
1 polymer ?
#
loop_
_entity_poly.entity_id
_entity_poly.type
_entity_poly.pdbx_seq_one_letter_code
_entity_poly.pdbx_strand_id
1 'polypeptide(L)'
;MWLYEVCKGVHCVYTRTLEHQAALFCRPTEHHESIEFAGKIFSFEQYRSWFMHAYPKAKETGVFVYPTEFRAFNIPVSALDRFYNFEFNPLSQEEIDLLYMCQHLPKEDYLIGVSVRSDATDGRHEVAHGLKHTNPEYWAEVEEVLNNLPAKVIDPVTEYMHFQTYHPNVVRDEVHAYIMCELRDMAKDGVPVEELKDPSKRLHETFDKWFAPTTEFGADLCKVP
;
A
#
# COMPACT_ATOMS: atom_id res chain seq x y z
N MET A 1 9.42 8.17 -14.77
CA MET A 1 8.71 8.18 -13.49
C MET A 1 8.02 9.53 -13.39
N TRP A 2 6.84 9.56 -12.80
CA TRP A 2 6.05 10.78 -12.65
C TRP A 2 5.45 10.81 -11.25
N LEU A 3 5.29 12.01 -10.70
CA LEU A 3 4.62 12.24 -9.43
C LEU A 3 3.33 13.01 -9.70
N TYR A 4 2.21 12.47 -9.24
CA TYR A 4 0.89 13.08 -9.36
C TYR A 4 0.26 13.23 -7.99
N GLU A 5 -0.27 14.40 -7.65
CA GLU A 5 -1.25 14.48 -6.57
C GLU A 5 -2.55 13.86 -7.10
N VAL A 6 -2.97 12.75 -6.49
CA VAL A 6 -4.14 11.97 -6.91
C VAL A 6 -5.40 12.56 -6.30
N CYS A 7 -5.34 12.84 -5.00
CA CYS A 7 -6.28 13.69 -4.27
C CYS A 7 -5.49 14.42 -3.17
N LYS A 8 -6.15 15.35 -2.46
CA LYS A 8 -5.48 16.22 -1.49
C LYS A 8 -4.62 15.42 -0.49
N GLY A 9 -3.31 15.67 -0.50
CA GLY A 9 -2.34 15.05 0.40
C GLY A 9 -1.97 13.60 0.06
N VAL A 10 -2.51 13.02 -1.01
CA VAL A 10 -2.19 11.66 -1.47
C VAL A 10 -1.53 11.76 -2.84
N HIS A 11 -0.28 11.34 -2.91
CA HIS A 11 0.55 11.43 -4.11
C HIS A 11 0.89 10.06 -4.65
N CYS A 12 0.92 9.93 -5.98
CA CYS A 12 1.26 8.70 -6.67
C CYS A 12 2.53 8.88 -7.49
N VAL A 13 3.53 8.05 -7.19
CA VAL A 13 4.70 7.83 -8.02
C VAL A 13 4.37 6.74 -9.04
N TYR A 14 4.20 7.16 -10.29
CA TYR A 14 3.91 6.28 -11.40
C TYR A 14 5.17 5.89 -12.16
N THR A 15 5.41 4.58 -12.29
CA THR A 15 6.59 4.03 -12.96
C THR A 15 6.21 3.17 -14.18
N ARG A 16 7.20 2.89 -15.04
CA ARG A 16 6.98 2.09 -16.26
C ARG A 16 7.07 0.58 -16.02
N THR A 17 7.80 0.16 -14.99
CA THR A 17 8.09 -1.25 -14.72
C THR A 17 8.07 -1.50 -13.22
N LEU A 18 7.69 -2.73 -12.86
CA LEU A 18 7.66 -3.17 -11.46
C LEU A 18 9.06 -3.16 -10.83
N GLU A 19 10.10 -3.45 -11.61
CA GLU A 19 11.49 -3.43 -11.15
C GLU A 19 11.93 -2.03 -10.73
N HIS A 20 11.58 -1.02 -11.52
CA HIS A 20 11.90 0.36 -11.17
C HIS A 20 11.09 0.82 -9.94
N GLN A 21 9.81 0.46 -9.87
CA GLN A 21 8.96 0.71 -8.71
C GLN A 21 9.56 0.11 -7.42
N ALA A 22 9.93 -1.16 -7.45
CA ALA A 22 10.55 -1.83 -6.31
C ALA A 22 11.90 -1.20 -5.94
N ALA A 23 12.73 -0.81 -6.92
CA ALA A 23 14.00 -0.15 -6.64
C ALA A 23 13.84 1.20 -5.92
N LEU A 24 12.72 1.90 -6.13
CA LEU A 24 12.40 3.15 -5.45
C LEU A 24 11.90 2.90 -4.01
N PHE A 25 10.98 1.94 -3.85
CA PHE A 25 10.17 1.82 -2.63
C PHE A 25 10.61 0.72 -1.67
N CYS A 26 11.39 -0.28 -2.11
CA CYS A 26 11.71 -1.46 -1.30
C CYS A 26 12.28 -1.08 0.07
N ARG A 27 13.39 -0.32 0.17
CA ARG A 27 13.92 0.04 1.50
C ARG A 27 13.01 0.98 2.29
N PRO A 28 12.43 2.05 1.71
CA PRO A 28 11.48 2.90 2.43
C PRO A 28 10.29 2.13 3.03
N THR A 29 9.63 1.28 2.24
CA THR A 29 8.50 0.47 2.69
C THR A 29 8.92 -0.51 3.78
N GLU A 30 10.04 -1.20 3.59
CA GLU A 30 10.49 -2.20 4.57
C GLU A 30 11.01 -1.56 5.87
N HIS A 31 11.54 -0.35 5.79
CA HIS A 31 11.84 0.43 6.98
C HIS A 31 10.58 0.88 7.72
N HIS A 32 9.47 1.09 7.01
CA HIS A 32 8.23 1.57 7.60
C HIS A 32 7.39 0.43 8.21
N GLU A 33 7.20 -0.67 7.49
CA GLU A 33 6.12 -1.64 7.77
C GLU A 33 6.61 -3.07 8.01
N SER A 34 7.85 -3.38 7.65
CA SER A 34 8.36 -4.75 7.74
C SER A 34 8.39 -5.27 9.16
N ILE A 35 7.93 -6.51 9.37
CA ILE A 35 8.05 -7.20 10.67
C ILE A 35 9.51 -7.25 11.12
N GLU A 36 10.45 -7.50 10.19
CA GLU A 36 11.86 -7.64 10.52
C GLU A 36 12.61 -6.31 10.46
N PHE A 37 12.29 -5.43 9.51
CA PHE A 37 13.11 -4.24 9.24
C PHE A 37 12.53 -2.90 9.71
N ALA A 38 11.31 -2.89 10.26
CA ALA A 38 10.69 -1.66 10.74
C ALA A 38 11.59 -0.90 11.72
N GLY A 39 11.83 0.39 11.43
CA GLY A 39 12.64 1.29 12.24
C GLY A 39 14.16 1.03 12.20
N LYS A 40 14.63 -0.04 11.54
CA LYS A 40 16.06 -0.37 11.44
C LYS A 40 16.73 0.34 10.27
N ILE A 41 18.04 0.57 10.38
CA ILE A 41 18.89 1.02 9.28
C ILE A 41 19.59 -0.19 8.68
N PHE A 42 19.50 -0.35 7.36
CA PHE A 42 20.03 -1.51 6.65
C PHE A 42 20.42 -1.17 5.21
N SER A 43 21.35 -1.95 4.65
CA SER A 43 21.69 -1.91 3.22
C SER A 43 20.70 -2.72 2.40
N PHE A 44 20.59 -2.41 1.11
CA PHE A 44 19.73 -3.18 0.20
C PHE A 44 20.15 -4.66 0.16
N GLU A 45 21.45 -4.95 0.21
CA GLU A 45 22.01 -6.30 0.23
C GLU A 45 21.66 -7.06 1.51
N GLN A 46 21.62 -6.38 2.68
CA GLN A 46 21.18 -6.99 3.92
C GLN A 46 19.72 -7.42 3.82
N TYR A 47 18.84 -6.53 3.35
CA TYR A 47 17.43 -6.84 3.14
C TYR A 47 17.25 -7.95 2.10
N ARG A 48 17.86 -7.79 0.92
CA ARG A 48 17.80 -8.77 -0.16
C ARG A 48 18.26 -10.14 0.33
N SER A 49 19.39 -10.22 1.04
CA SER A 49 19.88 -11.47 1.60
C SER A 49 18.85 -12.11 2.54
N TRP A 50 18.29 -11.34 3.49
CA TRP A 50 17.25 -11.84 4.36
C TRP A 50 16.01 -12.33 3.59
N PHE A 51 15.50 -11.52 2.66
CA PHE A 51 14.32 -11.84 1.84
C PHE A 51 14.49 -13.14 1.06
N MET A 52 15.68 -13.33 0.46
CA MET A 52 16.04 -14.55 -0.27
C MET A 52 15.97 -15.82 0.59
N HIS A 53 16.10 -15.72 1.91
CA HIS A 53 16.07 -16.86 2.84
C HIS A 53 14.72 -16.99 3.56
N ALA A 54 14.05 -15.87 3.83
CA ALA A 54 12.82 -15.80 4.60
C ALA A 54 11.57 -15.99 3.74
N TYR A 55 11.54 -15.46 2.51
CA TYR A 55 10.36 -15.50 1.67
C TYR A 55 10.26 -16.83 0.90
N PRO A 56 9.19 -17.64 1.05
CA PRO A 56 9.11 -18.99 0.51
C PRO A 56 9.41 -19.09 -0.98
N LYS A 57 8.83 -18.20 -1.80
CA LYS A 57 9.01 -18.21 -3.25
C LYS A 57 10.43 -17.80 -3.67
N ALA A 58 11.04 -16.87 -2.95
CA ALA A 58 12.43 -16.46 -3.21
C ALA A 58 13.39 -17.61 -2.87
N LYS A 59 13.13 -18.31 -1.77
CA LYS A 59 13.89 -19.48 -1.34
C LYS A 59 13.78 -20.65 -2.32
N GLU A 60 12.57 -20.90 -2.82
CA GLU A 60 12.31 -21.97 -3.80
C GLU A 60 12.99 -21.68 -5.15
N THR A 61 12.87 -20.45 -5.65
CA THR A 61 13.34 -20.09 -6.99
C THR A 61 14.80 -19.67 -7.02
N GLY A 62 15.38 -19.25 -5.89
CA GLY A 62 16.69 -18.61 -5.84
C GLY A 62 16.73 -17.23 -6.52
N VAL A 63 15.57 -16.64 -6.83
CA VAL A 63 15.43 -15.33 -7.48
C VAL A 63 14.88 -14.30 -6.50
N PHE A 64 15.38 -13.06 -6.61
CA PHE A 64 14.80 -11.92 -5.89
C PHE A 64 13.49 -11.50 -6.54
N VAL A 65 12.42 -12.18 -6.17
CA VAL A 65 11.08 -12.01 -6.76
C VAL A 65 10.32 -10.79 -6.24
N TYR A 66 10.90 -10.00 -5.33
CA TYR A 66 10.25 -8.83 -4.71
C TYR A 66 9.53 -7.92 -5.73
N PRO A 67 10.15 -7.52 -6.86
CA PRO A 67 9.45 -6.65 -7.80
C PRO A 67 8.18 -7.26 -8.42
N THR A 68 8.13 -8.58 -8.58
CA THR A 68 6.98 -9.25 -9.19
C THR A 68 5.92 -9.65 -8.17
N GLU A 69 6.29 -9.74 -6.89
CA GLU A 69 5.38 -10.08 -5.78
C GLU A 69 4.67 -8.84 -5.25
N PHE A 70 5.40 -7.73 -5.05
CA PHE A 70 4.85 -6.48 -4.52
C PHE A 70 4.58 -5.51 -5.67
N ARG A 71 3.29 -5.33 -5.99
CA ARG A 71 2.85 -4.58 -7.18
C ARG A 71 2.45 -3.14 -6.90
N ALA A 72 2.21 -2.80 -5.64
CA ALA A 72 1.99 -1.46 -5.15
C ALA A 72 2.77 -1.24 -3.86
N PHE A 73 3.01 0.03 -3.55
CA PHE A 73 3.72 0.45 -2.36
C PHE A 73 2.97 1.60 -1.73
N ASN A 74 2.82 1.57 -0.41
CA ASN A 74 2.14 2.60 0.35
C ASN A 74 3.04 3.00 1.51
N ILE A 75 3.36 4.29 1.63
CA ILE A 75 4.10 4.82 2.78
C ILE A 75 3.67 6.26 3.07
N PRO A 76 3.67 6.71 4.33
CA PRO A 76 3.64 8.14 4.62
C PRO A 76 4.92 8.80 4.12
N VAL A 77 4.86 10.07 3.71
CA VAL A 77 6.05 10.83 3.28
C VAL A 77 7.11 10.86 4.39
N SER A 78 6.70 10.89 5.67
CA SER A 78 7.60 10.81 6.82
C SER A 78 8.49 9.57 6.86
N ALA A 79 8.14 8.48 6.16
CA ALA A 79 8.99 7.28 6.06
C ALA A 79 10.33 7.58 5.36
N LEU A 80 10.40 8.66 4.57
CA LEU A 80 11.62 9.12 3.89
C LEU A 80 12.56 9.94 4.80
N ASP A 81 12.15 10.31 6.01
CA ASP A 81 12.92 11.22 6.89
C ASP A 81 14.36 10.73 7.14
N ARG A 82 14.52 9.42 7.41
CA ARG A 82 15.83 8.83 7.66
C ARG A 82 16.73 8.79 6.43
N PHE A 83 16.12 8.72 5.25
CA PHE A 83 16.83 8.76 3.97
C PHE A 83 17.33 10.18 3.69
N TYR A 84 16.52 11.22 3.95
CA TYR A 84 16.97 12.62 3.89
C TYR A 84 18.08 12.94 4.89
N ASN A 85 18.09 12.27 6.04
CA ASN A 85 19.14 12.42 7.06
C ASN A 85 20.43 11.64 6.75
N PHE A 86 20.53 10.99 5.58
CA PHE A 86 21.67 10.15 5.19
C PHE A 86 21.98 9.00 6.16
N GLU A 87 20.97 8.53 6.93
CA GLU A 87 21.13 7.35 7.80
C GLU A 87 21.26 6.07 6.96
N PHE A 88 20.57 6.01 5.82
CA PHE A 88 20.74 4.96 4.83
C PHE A 88 21.91 5.29 3.90
N ASN A 89 22.98 4.49 3.95
CA ASN A 89 24.19 4.73 3.18
C ASN A 89 24.82 3.41 2.68
N PRO A 90 25.14 3.27 1.37
CA PRO A 90 24.80 4.20 0.30
C PRO A 90 23.30 4.23 -0.01
N LEU A 91 22.86 5.34 -0.59
CA LEU A 91 21.60 5.41 -1.34
C LEU A 91 21.84 4.92 -2.77
N SER A 92 20.88 4.20 -3.34
CA SER A 92 20.84 3.92 -4.77
C SER A 92 20.47 5.18 -5.56
N GLN A 93 20.65 5.15 -6.88
CA GLN A 93 20.21 6.27 -7.72
C GLN A 93 18.68 6.43 -7.68
N GLU A 94 17.95 5.32 -7.63
CA GLU A 94 16.50 5.33 -7.57
C GLU A 94 16.00 5.98 -6.28
N GLU A 95 16.62 5.68 -5.13
CA GLU A 95 16.23 6.32 -3.87
C GLU A 95 16.56 7.81 -3.88
N ILE A 96 17.69 8.21 -4.46
CA ILE A 96 18.02 9.63 -4.65
C ILE A 96 16.94 10.31 -5.52
N ASP A 97 16.51 9.65 -6.60
CA ASP A 97 15.47 10.17 -7.49
C ASP A 97 14.11 10.28 -6.76
N LEU A 98 13.75 9.30 -5.93
CA LEU A 98 12.56 9.33 -5.09
C LEU A 98 12.58 10.50 -4.11
N LEU A 99 13.68 10.66 -3.36
CA LEU A 99 13.87 11.77 -2.43
C LEU A 99 13.80 13.12 -3.16
N TYR A 100 14.44 13.24 -4.32
CA TYR A 100 14.41 14.49 -5.09
C TYR A 100 12.99 14.85 -5.54
N MET A 101 12.17 13.89 -5.96
CA MET A 101 10.77 14.16 -6.33
C MET A 101 9.92 14.55 -5.13
N CYS A 102 10.15 13.91 -3.98
CA CYS A 102 9.32 14.06 -2.79
C CYS A 102 9.79 15.18 -1.85
N GLN A 103 10.91 15.87 -2.15
CA GLN A 103 11.56 16.81 -1.24
C GLN A 103 10.71 18.01 -0.79
N HIS A 104 9.63 18.31 -1.50
CA HIS A 104 8.72 19.42 -1.20
C HIS A 104 7.36 18.97 -0.67
N LEU A 105 7.15 17.66 -0.52
CA LEU A 105 5.91 17.14 0.03
C LEU A 105 5.87 17.33 1.55
N PRO A 106 4.74 17.77 2.12
CA PRO A 106 4.49 17.71 3.56
C PRO A 106 4.72 16.31 4.12
N LYS A 107 5.15 16.21 5.39
CA LYS A 107 5.44 14.90 6.01
C LYS A 107 4.17 14.12 6.34
N GLU A 108 3.07 14.84 6.47
CA GLU A 108 1.71 14.38 6.75
C GLU A 108 1.01 13.85 5.49
N ASP A 109 1.61 14.04 4.31
CA ASP A 109 1.11 13.51 3.05
C ASP A 109 1.48 12.02 2.90
N TYR A 110 0.82 11.37 1.94
CA TYR A 110 0.96 9.95 1.65
C TYR A 110 1.52 9.69 0.26
N LEU A 111 2.31 8.63 0.12
CA LEU A 111 2.90 8.17 -1.14
C LEU A 111 2.40 6.79 -1.52
N ILE A 112 1.91 6.70 -2.75
CA ILE A 112 1.53 5.48 -3.43
C ILE A 112 2.54 5.26 -4.55
N GLY A 113 3.12 4.07 -4.66
CA GLY A 113 3.87 3.64 -5.83
C GLY A 113 3.03 2.70 -6.66
N VAL A 114 2.78 3.01 -7.94
CA VAL A 114 2.14 2.09 -8.92
C VAL A 114 2.90 2.05 -10.25
N SER A 115 2.73 0.97 -11.01
CA SER A 115 3.40 0.73 -12.30
C SER A 115 2.40 0.52 -13.42
N VAL A 116 2.73 0.96 -14.65
CA VAL A 116 1.96 0.72 -15.89
C VAL A 116 1.59 -0.76 -16.09
N ARG A 117 2.44 -1.68 -15.60
CA ARG A 117 2.24 -3.12 -15.77
C ARG A 117 1.39 -3.76 -14.68
N SER A 118 0.91 -2.99 -13.71
CA SER A 118 0.02 -3.51 -12.68
C SER A 118 -1.40 -3.58 -13.22
N ASP A 119 -1.73 -4.69 -13.84
CA ASP A 119 -3.10 -5.05 -14.23
C ASP A 119 -3.97 -5.47 -13.03
N ALA A 120 -3.36 -5.62 -11.86
CA ALA A 120 -3.98 -6.23 -10.68
C ALA A 120 -4.19 -5.25 -9.50
N THR A 121 -3.59 -4.05 -9.51
CA THR A 121 -3.80 -3.09 -8.40
C THR A 121 -5.03 -2.25 -8.70
N ASP A 122 -6.09 -2.45 -7.91
CA ASP A 122 -7.21 -1.53 -7.89
C ASP A 122 -6.73 -0.19 -7.34
N GLY A 123 -6.66 0.86 -8.16
CA GLY A 123 -6.21 2.16 -7.70
C GLY A 123 -7.09 2.74 -6.58
N ARG A 124 -8.34 2.29 -6.44
CA ARG A 124 -9.17 2.64 -5.29
C ARG A 124 -8.65 2.02 -4.00
N HIS A 125 -8.12 0.79 -4.05
CA HIS A 125 -7.49 0.12 -2.91
C HIS A 125 -6.34 0.99 -2.38
N GLU A 126 -5.40 1.35 -3.26
CA GLU A 126 -4.22 2.12 -2.89
C GLU A 126 -4.57 3.52 -2.36
N VAL A 127 -5.55 4.18 -2.99
CA VAL A 127 -6.02 5.51 -2.55
C VAL A 127 -6.77 5.43 -1.22
N ALA A 128 -7.41 4.31 -0.89
CA ALA A 128 -8.10 4.13 0.38
C ALA A 128 -7.13 4.24 1.57
N HIS A 129 -5.94 3.61 1.47
CA HIS A 129 -4.87 3.76 2.45
C HIS A 129 -4.43 5.21 2.60
N GLY A 130 -4.25 5.90 1.47
CA GLY A 130 -3.91 7.33 1.45
C GLY A 130 -4.96 8.21 2.12
N LEU A 131 -6.24 7.98 1.86
CA LEU A 131 -7.35 8.69 2.50
C LEU A 131 -7.42 8.38 4.00
N LYS A 132 -7.20 7.13 4.40
CA LYS A 132 -7.13 6.74 5.82
C LYS A 132 -6.00 7.48 6.54
N HIS A 133 -4.86 7.69 5.88
CA HIS A 133 -3.75 8.44 6.45
C HIS A 133 -4.04 9.96 6.55
N THR A 134 -4.54 10.54 5.46
CA THR A 134 -4.60 12.00 5.28
C THR A 134 -5.91 12.63 5.73
N ASN A 135 -6.97 11.83 5.90
CA ASN A 135 -8.30 12.29 6.20
C ASN A 135 -8.91 11.53 7.39
N PRO A 136 -8.81 12.08 8.61
CA PRO A 136 -9.39 11.48 9.81
C PRO A 136 -10.93 11.33 9.75
N GLU A 137 -11.63 12.20 9.01
CA GLU A 137 -13.09 12.14 8.87
C GLU A 137 -13.52 10.97 7.96
N TYR A 138 -12.78 10.75 6.87
CA TYR A 138 -12.93 9.53 6.06
C TYR A 138 -12.72 8.29 6.91
N TRP A 139 -11.63 8.23 7.69
CA TRP A 139 -11.35 7.07 8.52
C TRP A 139 -12.40 6.84 9.60
N ALA A 140 -12.96 7.90 10.20
CA ALA A 140 -14.03 7.77 11.18
C ALA A 140 -15.30 7.14 10.57
N GLU A 141 -15.66 7.47 9.34
CA GLU A 141 -16.81 6.87 8.64
C GLU A 141 -16.54 5.42 8.24
N VAL A 142 -15.32 5.09 7.80
CA VAL A 142 -14.89 3.71 7.56
C VAL A 142 -14.96 2.88 8.85
N GLU A 143 -14.43 3.41 9.95
CA GLU A 143 -14.49 2.79 11.27
C GLU A 143 -15.93 2.51 11.71
N GLU A 144 -16.86 3.43 11.45
CA GLU A 144 -18.27 3.21 11.74
C GLU A 144 -18.82 2.00 10.97
N VAL A 145 -18.46 1.84 9.69
CA VAL A 145 -18.88 0.66 8.91
C VAL A 145 -18.30 -0.62 9.51
N LEU A 146 -16.99 -0.64 9.77
CA LEU A 146 -16.29 -1.85 10.25
C LEU A 146 -16.71 -2.25 11.67
N ASN A 147 -16.90 -1.29 12.58
CA ASN A 147 -17.28 -1.57 13.98
C ASN A 147 -18.71 -2.08 14.13
N ASN A 148 -19.55 -1.87 13.12
CA ASN A 148 -20.92 -2.41 13.08
C ASN A 148 -20.99 -3.85 12.53
N LEU A 149 -19.87 -4.42 12.08
CA LEU A 149 -19.83 -5.79 11.59
C LEU A 149 -19.81 -6.79 12.75
N PRO A 150 -20.65 -7.84 12.72
CA PRO A 150 -20.55 -8.93 13.68
C PRO A 150 -19.17 -9.61 13.61
N ALA A 151 -18.64 -10.04 14.75
CA ALA A 151 -17.37 -10.78 14.84
C ALA A 151 -17.29 -11.95 13.83
N LYS A 152 -18.37 -12.74 13.74
CA LYS A 152 -18.50 -13.85 12.76
C LYS A 152 -18.31 -13.47 11.28
N VAL A 153 -18.42 -12.19 10.93
CA VAL A 153 -18.25 -11.66 9.57
C VAL A 153 -16.84 -11.08 9.39
N ILE A 154 -16.33 -10.34 10.37
CA ILE A 154 -15.04 -9.64 10.26
C ILE A 154 -13.83 -10.51 10.64
N ASP A 155 -14.01 -11.49 11.53
CA ASP A 155 -12.93 -12.37 11.97
C ASP A 155 -12.35 -13.20 10.80
N PRO A 156 -13.15 -13.82 9.91
CA PRO A 156 -12.60 -14.54 8.75
C PRO A 156 -11.78 -13.66 7.80
N VAL A 157 -12.15 -12.39 7.64
CA VAL A 157 -11.39 -11.42 6.82
C VAL A 157 -10.07 -11.09 7.49
N THR A 158 -10.10 -10.85 8.80
CA THR A 158 -8.91 -10.56 9.60
C THR A 158 -7.93 -11.73 9.61
N GLU A 159 -8.43 -12.96 9.76
CA GLU A 159 -7.64 -14.19 9.66
C GLU A 159 -7.01 -14.36 8.27
N TYR A 160 -7.77 -14.05 7.22
CA TYR A 160 -7.25 -14.03 5.85
C TYR A 160 -6.08 -13.05 5.70
N MET A 161 -6.16 -11.84 6.26
CA MET A 161 -5.03 -10.88 6.22
C MET A 161 -3.80 -11.39 6.98
N HIS A 162 -3.98 -12.03 8.13
CA HIS A 162 -2.87 -12.64 8.86
C HIS A 162 -2.21 -13.78 8.06
N PHE A 163 -3.00 -14.56 7.33
CA PHE A 163 -2.48 -15.60 6.44
C PHE A 163 -1.64 -15.01 5.30
N GLN A 164 -1.99 -13.82 4.80
CA GLN A 164 -1.20 -13.07 3.81
C GLN A 164 0.06 -12.42 4.41
N THR A 165 0.39 -12.68 5.68
CA THR A 165 1.59 -12.21 6.37
C THR A 165 1.68 -10.69 6.61
N TYR A 166 0.54 -10.00 6.53
CA TYR A 166 0.47 -8.57 6.88
C TYR A 166 0.81 -8.33 8.35
N HIS A 167 1.50 -7.21 8.61
CA HIS A 167 1.84 -6.80 9.96
C HIS A 167 0.56 -6.45 10.75
N PRO A 168 0.41 -6.84 12.04
CA PRO A 168 -0.82 -6.58 12.81
C PRO A 168 -1.29 -5.12 12.82
N ASN A 169 -0.34 -4.16 12.78
CA ASN A 169 -0.64 -2.73 12.73
C ASN A 169 -1.31 -2.26 11.43
N VAL A 170 -1.19 -3.01 10.33
CA VAL A 170 -1.82 -2.66 9.04
C VAL A 170 -3.05 -3.51 8.75
N VAL A 171 -3.28 -4.61 9.47
CA VAL A 171 -4.41 -5.52 9.19
C VAL A 171 -5.76 -4.81 9.11
N ARG A 172 -6.04 -3.85 9.98
CA ARG A 172 -7.31 -3.12 9.95
C ARG A 172 -7.43 -2.19 8.74
N ASP A 173 -6.30 -1.66 8.28
CA ASP A 173 -6.15 -0.91 7.05
C ASP A 173 -6.41 -1.83 5.85
N GLU A 174 -5.76 -2.98 5.78
CA GLU A 174 -6.00 -3.97 4.71
C GLU A 174 -7.45 -4.44 4.68
N VAL A 175 -8.04 -4.76 5.84
CA VAL A 175 -9.44 -5.19 5.93
C VAL A 175 -10.39 -4.19 5.27
N HIS A 176 -10.21 -2.89 5.47
CA HIS A 176 -11.09 -1.89 4.87
C HIS A 176 -10.93 -1.83 3.34
N ALA A 177 -9.70 -1.88 2.85
CA ALA A 177 -9.40 -1.84 1.42
C ALA A 177 -9.88 -3.11 0.71
N TYR A 178 -9.66 -4.29 1.29
CA TYR A 178 -10.11 -5.57 0.75
C TYR A 178 -11.64 -5.72 0.74
N ILE A 179 -12.35 -5.31 1.80
CA ILE A 179 -13.82 -5.34 1.80
C ILE A 179 -14.37 -4.43 0.70
N MET A 180 -13.74 -3.27 0.47
CA MET A 180 -14.14 -2.38 -0.61
C MET A 180 -13.84 -3.00 -1.99
N CYS A 181 -12.60 -3.40 -2.25
CA CYS A 181 -12.12 -3.65 -3.62
C CYS A 181 -12.03 -5.14 -4.02
N GLU A 182 -11.91 -6.06 -3.06
CA GLU A 182 -11.39 -7.41 -3.33
C GLU A 182 -12.31 -8.54 -2.86
N LEU A 183 -13.62 -8.28 -2.70
CA LEU A 183 -14.59 -9.33 -2.33
C LEU A 183 -14.51 -10.56 -3.25
N ARG A 184 -14.27 -10.36 -4.54
CA ARG A 184 -14.18 -11.47 -5.50
C ARG A 184 -12.97 -12.36 -5.25
N ASP A 185 -11.82 -11.76 -4.94
CA ASP A 185 -10.58 -12.51 -4.72
C ASP A 185 -10.60 -13.21 -3.37
N MET A 186 -11.09 -12.54 -2.33
CA MET A 186 -11.38 -13.17 -1.03
C MET A 186 -12.34 -14.37 -1.18
N ALA A 187 -13.39 -14.26 -2.00
CA ALA A 187 -14.30 -15.37 -2.25
C ALA A 187 -13.64 -16.57 -2.94
N LYS A 188 -12.71 -16.34 -3.88
CA LYS A 188 -11.94 -17.41 -4.54
C LYS A 188 -11.08 -18.17 -3.52
N ASP A 189 -10.59 -17.45 -2.52
CA ASP A 189 -9.77 -18.01 -1.44
C ASP A 189 -10.60 -18.59 -0.28
N GLY A 190 -11.93 -18.63 -0.42
CA GLY A 190 -12.83 -19.30 0.52
C GLY A 190 -13.32 -18.43 1.67
N VAL A 191 -13.05 -17.12 1.66
CA VAL A 191 -13.61 -16.19 2.65
C VAL A 191 -15.11 -16.00 2.38
N PRO A 192 -15.98 -16.10 3.41
CA PRO A 192 -17.41 -15.87 3.23
C PRO A 192 -17.72 -14.38 3.04
N VAL A 193 -17.98 -13.97 1.79
CA VAL A 193 -18.17 -12.55 1.44
C VAL A 193 -19.63 -12.09 1.30
N GLU A 194 -20.61 -12.97 1.43
CA GLU A 194 -22.02 -12.61 1.18
C GLU A 194 -22.50 -11.50 2.12
N GLU A 195 -22.17 -11.63 3.42
CA GLU A 195 -22.50 -10.62 4.44
C GLU A 195 -21.62 -9.34 4.31
N LEU A 196 -20.61 -9.32 3.43
CA LEU A 196 -19.74 -8.17 3.18
C LEU A 196 -20.20 -7.28 2.03
N LYS A 197 -21.21 -7.68 1.24
CA LYS A 197 -21.70 -6.89 0.09
C LYS A 197 -22.25 -5.52 0.47
N ASP A 198 -23.12 -5.48 1.49
CA ASP A 198 -23.70 -4.21 1.98
C ASP A 198 -22.62 -3.31 2.62
N PRO A 199 -21.73 -3.83 3.50
CA PRO A 199 -20.58 -3.08 4.00
C PRO A 199 -19.68 -2.54 2.89
N SER A 200 -19.32 -3.37 1.91
CA SER A 200 -18.51 -2.98 0.75
C SER A 200 -19.14 -1.82 -0.02
N LYS A 201 -20.45 -1.88 -0.27
CA LYS A 201 -21.19 -0.77 -0.88
C LYS A 201 -21.09 0.52 -0.07
N ARG A 202 -21.25 0.46 1.26
CA ARG A 202 -21.11 1.63 2.14
C ARG A 202 -19.68 2.19 2.13
N LEU A 203 -18.67 1.32 2.08
CA LEU A 203 -17.27 1.74 1.95
C LEU A 203 -17.01 2.43 0.60
N HIS A 204 -17.58 1.93 -0.49
CA HIS A 204 -17.55 2.61 -1.79
C HIS A 204 -18.20 3.99 -1.75
N GLU A 205 -19.40 4.12 -1.17
CA GLU A 205 -20.09 5.40 -1.01
C GLU A 205 -19.27 6.39 -0.15
N THR A 206 -18.63 5.88 0.91
CA THR A 206 -17.72 6.67 1.75
C THR A 206 -16.50 7.12 0.96
N PHE A 207 -15.85 6.21 0.23
CA PHE A 207 -14.73 6.55 -0.64
C PHE A 207 -15.12 7.61 -1.67
N ASP A 208 -16.22 7.43 -2.41
CA ASP A 208 -16.64 8.36 -3.47
C ASP A 208 -16.98 9.75 -2.93
N LYS A 209 -17.48 9.83 -1.68
CA LYS A 209 -17.73 11.10 -1.00
C LYS A 209 -16.44 11.88 -0.72
N TRP A 210 -15.38 11.18 -0.30
CA TRP A 210 -14.14 11.80 0.16
C TRP A 210 -13.06 11.87 -0.91
N PHE A 211 -13.14 11.03 -1.93
CA PHE A 211 -12.24 11.02 -3.07
C PHE A 211 -12.58 12.16 -4.03
N ALA A 212 -11.84 13.25 -3.90
CA ALA A 212 -11.89 14.39 -4.81
C ALA A 212 -10.60 14.41 -5.64
N PRO A 213 -10.60 13.82 -6.86
CA PRO A 213 -9.39 13.74 -7.66
C PRO A 213 -8.90 15.14 -8.06
N THR A 214 -7.61 15.38 -7.89
CA THR A 214 -6.95 16.65 -8.24
C THR A 214 -6.42 16.66 -9.68
N THR A 215 -6.37 15.51 -10.33
CA THR A 215 -5.86 15.32 -11.70
C THR A 215 -6.70 14.32 -12.48
N GLU A 216 -6.67 14.39 -13.82
CA GLU A 216 -7.27 13.36 -14.69
C GLU A 216 -6.63 11.99 -14.45
N PHE A 217 -5.31 11.94 -14.24
CA PHE A 217 -4.62 10.71 -13.86
C PHE A 217 -5.20 10.11 -12.58
N GLY A 218 -5.45 10.91 -11.55
CA GLY A 218 -6.04 10.41 -10.32
C GLY A 218 -7.46 9.89 -10.51
N ALA A 219 -8.27 10.58 -11.29
CA ALA A 219 -9.60 10.10 -11.67
C ALA A 219 -9.51 8.76 -12.43
N ASP A 220 -8.59 8.64 -13.39
CA ASP A 220 -8.36 7.43 -14.17
C ASP A 220 -7.83 6.26 -13.35
N LEU A 221 -6.93 6.53 -12.39
CA LEU A 221 -6.35 5.53 -11.49
C LEU A 221 -7.45 4.82 -10.68
N CYS A 222 -8.49 5.53 -10.27
CA CYS A 222 -9.60 5.02 -9.47
C CYS A 222 -10.83 4.58 -10.29
N LYS A 223 -10.73 4.53 -11.63
CA LYS A 223 -11.82 4.00 -12.44
C LYS A 223 -11.94 2.49 -12.19
N VAL A 224 -13.12 2.07 -11.74
CA VAL A 224 -13.46 0.65 -11.63
C VAL A 224 -13.37 0.04 -13.03
N PRO A 225 -12.60 -1.06 -13.23
CA PRO A 225 -12.53 -1.74 -14.52
C PRO A 225 -13.87 -2.34 -14.99
#